data_AF-A0AAV0KXY8-F1
#
_entry.id   AF-A0AAV0KXY8-F1
#
_cell.length_a   1.000
_cell.length_b   1.000
_cell.length_c   1.000
_cell.angle_alpha   90.00
_cell.angle_beta   90.00
_cell.angle_gamma   90.00
#
_symmetry.space_group_name_H-M   'P 1'
#
loop_
_entity.id
_entity.type
_entity.pdbx_description
1 polymer ?
#
loop_
_entity_poly.entity_id
_entity_poly.type
_entity_poly.pdbx_seq_one_letter_code
_entity_poly.pdbx_strand_id
1 'polypeptide(L)'
;MNPNTVSNSFNMKLAESSFYPLYPPAEDVPLDFSLSPKALHIASPPPDVLILPSDMKYFIKVLTLGGTTEGEEQRKCICINPGRLAKGEGGGTFVELDYGGSPDRMNASIWSI
;
A
#
# COMPACT_ATOMS: atom_id res chain seq x y z
N MET A 1 -13.48 -11.97 6.78
CA MET A 1 -12.78 -11.71 5.49
C MET A 1 -11.52 -12.57 5.46
N ASN A 2 -11.29 -13.34 4.40
CA ASN A 2 -10.15 -14.27 4.32
C ASN A 2 -8.84 -13.47 4.10
N PRO A 3 -7.77 -13.70 4.89
CA PRO A 3 -6.49 -12.99 4.75
C PRO A 3 -5.85 -13.13 3.36
N ASN A 4 -6.15 -14.19 2.62
CA ASN A 4 -5.65 -14.44 1.26
C ASN A 4 -6.29 -13.51 0.22
N THR A 5 -7.54 -13.09 0.41
CA THR A 5 -8.22 -12.14 -0.49
C THR A 5 -7.54 -10.77 -0.46
N VAL A 6 -7.13 -10.33 0.72
CA VAL A 6 -6.46 -9.03 0.92
C VAL A 6 -5.07 -9.02 0.27
N SER A 7 -4.29 -10.11 0.41
CA SER A 7 -2.98 -10.20 -0.26
C SER A 7 -3.10 -10.17 -1.79
N ASN A 8 -4.10 -10.84 -2.38
CA ASN A 8 -4.29 -10.82 -3.83
C ASN A 8 -4.72 -9.43 -4.34
N SER A 9 -5.55 -8.71 -3.58
CA SER A 9 -5.93 -7.32 -3.92
C SER A 9 -4.75 -6.35 -3.91
N PHE A 10 -3.78 -6.51 -3.00
CA PHE A 10 -2.61 -5.64 -2.93
C PHE A 10 -1.58 -5.93 -4.03
N ASN A 11 -1.35 -7.20 -4.34
CA ASN A 11 -0.47 -7.59 -5.44
C ASN A 11 -0.99 -7.08 -6.80
N MET A 12 -2.30 -7.12 -7.02
CA MET A 12 -2.91 -6.64 -8.27
C MET A 12 -2.85 -5.12 -8.42
N LYS A 13 -2.94 -4.35 -7.31
CA LYS A 13 -2.96 -2.87 -7.35
C LYS A 13 -1.62 -2.24 -7.71
N LEU A 14 -0.49 -2.86 -7.37
CA LEU A 14 0.85 -2.33 -7.70
C LEU A 14 1.29 -2.67 -9.12
N ALA A 15 0.75 -3.73 -9.73
CA ALA A 15 1.04 -4.09 -11.12
C ALA A 15 0.57 -3.01 -12.11
N GLU A 16 -0.49 -2.28 -11.78
CA GLU A 16 -1.06 -1.25 -12.65
C GLU A 16 -0.37 0.14 -12.53
N SER A 17 0.73 0.25 -11.77
CA SER A 17 1.53 1.48 -11.64
C SER A 17 0.69 2.74 -11.37
N SER A 18 -0.38 2.60 -10.59
CA SER A 18 -1.33 3.66 -10.24
C SER A 18 -1.72 3.60 -8.77
N PHE A 19 -1.79 4.76 -8.10
CA PHE A 19 -2.30 4.89 -6.75
C PHE A 19 -3.82 4.67 -6.65
N TYR A 20 -4.54 4.76 -7.77
CA TYR A 20 -5.99 4.51 -7.83
C TYR A 20 -6.37 3.78 -9.13
N PRO A 21 -6.18 2.45 -9.20
CA PRO A 21 -6.45 1.65 -10.40
C PRO A 21 -7.95 1.35 -10.65
N LEU A 22 -8.81 1.65 -9.68
CA LEU A 22 -10.22 1.26 -9.75
C LEU A 22 -10.98 2.07 -10.82
N TYR A 23 -11.56 1.38 -11.79
CA TYR A 23 -12.44 1.96 -12.80
C TYR A 23 -13.74 1.15 -12.98
N PRO A 24 -14.93 1.79 -12.96
CA PRO A 24 -15.15 3.21 -12.65
C PRO A 24 -14.76 3.54 -11.19
N PRO A 25 -14.40 4.81 -10.89
CA PRO A 25 -14.12 5.24 -9.52
C PRO A 25 -15.30 4.98 -8.58
N ALA A 26 -15.01 4.87 -7.27
CA ALA A 26 -16.07 4.82 -6.28
C ALA A 26 -16.96 6.08 -6.35
N GLU A 27 -18.26 5.92 -6.09
CA GLU A 27 -19.26 6.99 -6.27
C GLU A 27 -18.94 8.27 -5.49
N ASP A 28 -18.24 8.14 -4.36
CA ASP A 28 -17.85 9.21 -3.45
C ASP A 28 -16.47 9.83 -3.76
N VAL A 29 -15.77 9.35 -4.79
CA VAL A 29 -14.45 9.83 -5.17
C VAL A 29 -14.54 10.69 -6.44
N PRO A 30 -14.46 12.03 -6.32
CA PRO A 30 -14.41 12.89 -7.49
C PRO A 30 -13.02 12.78 -8.14
N LEU A 31 -12.91 11.93 -9.17
CA LEU A 31 -11.66 11.72 -9.90
C LEU A 31 -11.59 12.56 -11.17
N ASP A 32 -10.56 13.40 -11.29
CA ASP A 32 -10.24 14.11 -12.53
C ASP A 32 -9.32 13.25 -13.42
N PHE A 33 -9.91 12.64 -14.45
CA PHE A 33 -9.19 11.80 -15.40
C PHE A 33 -8.15 12.56 -16.23
N SER A 34 -8.28 13.88 -16.38
CA SER A 34 -7.31 14.68 -17.13
C SER A 34 -5.97 14.81 -16.41
N LEU A 35 -6.00 14.81 -15.06
CA LEU A 35 -4.82 14.91 -14.21
C LEU A 35 -4.30 13.56 -13.73
N SER A 36 -5.15 12.53 -13.73
CA SER A 36 -4.87 11.19 -13.22
C SER A 36 -3.54 10.58 -13.74
N PRO A 37 -3.19 10.65 -15.04
CA PRO A 37 -1.93 10.08 -15.54
C PRO A 37 -0.67 10.70 -14.92
N LYS A 38 -0.73 11.95 -14.46
CA LYS A 38 0.40 12.63 -13.81
C LYS A 38 0.36 12.48 -12.29
N ALA A 39 -0.83 12.57 -11.70
CA ALA A 39 -1.00 12.62 -10.25
C ALA A 39 -1.03 11.23 -9.58
N LEU A 40 -1.53 10.21 -10.28
CA LEU A 40 -1.73 8.88 -9.73
C LEU A 40 -0.69 7.87 -10.20
N HIS A 41 0.18 8.22 -11.14
CA HIS A 41 1.20 7.30 -11.61
C HIS A 41 2.22 6.97 -10.51
N ILE A 42 2.41 5.67 -10.26
CA ILE A 42 3.49 5.16 -9.43
C ILE A 42 4.69 4.96 -10.33
N ALA A 43 5.77 5.70 -10.05
CA ALA A 43 7.00 5.60 -10.82
C ALA A 43 7.59 4.18 -10.78
N SER A 44 8.29 3.81 -11.85
CA SER A 44 9.16 2.64 -11.88
C SER A 44 10.61 3.09 -11.67
N PRO A 45 11.34 2.51 -10.69
CA PRO A 45 10.96 1.36 -9.87
C PRO A 45 9.94 1.72 -8.76
N PRO A 46 9.13 0.75 -8.30
CA PRO A 46 8.18 0.96 -7.21
C PRO A 46 8.88 1.37 -5.91
N PRO A 47 8.16 2.03 -4.98
CA PRO A 47 8.75 2.49 -3.74
C PRO A 47 9.13 1.34 -2.80
N ASP A 48 10.11 1.59 -1.93
CA ASP A 48 10.49 0.65 -0.86
C ASP A 48 9.38 0.49 0.18
N VAL A 49 8.58 1.54 0.40
CA VAL A 49 7.50 1.61 1.38
C VAL A 49 6.24 2.20 0.74
N LEU A 50 5.12 1.52 0.95
CA LEU A 50 3.80 1.97 0.51
C LEU A 50 2.87 2.07 1.71
N ILE A 51 2.42 3.29 2.02
CA ILE A 51 1.50 3.53 3.14
C ILE A 51 0.08 3.70 2.57
N LEU A 52 -0.84 2.83 2.97
CA LEU A 52 -2.23 2.79 2.53
C LEU A 52 -3.17 2.83 3.74
N PRO A 53 -3.43 4.03 4.29
CA PRO A 53 -4.37 4.19 5.40
C PRO A 53 -5.78 3.79 4.97
N SER A 54 -6.48 3.05 5.83
CA SER A 54 -7.88 2.68 5.59
C SER A 54 -8.60 2.34 6.90
N ASP A 55 -9.92 2.18 6.81
CA ASP A 55 -10.74 1.73 7.95
C ASP A 55 -10.62 0.22 8.23
N MET A 56 -9.94 -0.52 7.34
CA MET A 56 -9.61 -1.94 7.54
C MET A 56 -8.67 -2.13 8.74
N LYS A 57 -8.50 -3.40 9.16
CA LYS A 57 -7.52 -3.75 10.20
C LYS A 57 -6.11 -3.33 9.76
N TYR A 58 -5.36 -2.75 10.68
CA TYR A 58 -3.97 -2.40 10.48
C TYR A 58 -3.13 -3.61 10.07
N PHE A 59 -2.09 -3.40 9.27
CA PHE A 59 -1.13 -4.44 8.90
C PHE A 59 0.20 -3.85 8.45
N ILE A 60 1.25 -4.67 8.53
CA ILE A 60 2.52 -4.50 7.84
C ILE A 60 2.72 -5.78 7.02
N LYS A 61 3.00 -5.65 5.72
CA LYS A 61 3.20 -6.77 4.80
C LYS A 61 4.38 -6.48 3.87
N VAL A 62 5.25 -7.47 3.68
CA VAL A 62 6.26 -7.42 2.61
C VAL A 62 5.62 -7.95 1.34
N LEU A 63 5.60 -7.13 0.29
CA LEU A 63 5.16 -7.48 -1.05
C LEU A 63 6.40 -7.71 -1.92
N THR A 64 6.35 -8.74 -2.76
CA THR A 64 7.34 -8.96 -3.82
C THR A 64 6.72 -8.50 -5.13
N LEU A 65 7.35 -7.54 -5.79
CA LEU A 65 6.91 -6.92 -7.03
C LEU A 65 7.86 -7.33 -8.17
N GLY A 66 7.30 -7.56 -9.37
CA GLY A 66 8.05 -8.03 -10.52
C GLY A 66 8.39 -9.52 -10.48
N GLY A 67 9.15 -10.00 -11.46
CA GLY A 67 9.58 -11.40 -11.57
C GLY A 67 8.47 -12.34 -12.04
N THR A 68 7.42 -11.80 -12.68
CA THR A 68 6.33 -12.58 -13.27
C THR A 68 6.67 -13.08 -14.66
N THR A 69 7.65 -12.47 -15.32
CA THR A 69 8.24 -12.94 -16.59
C THR A 69 9.74 -13.18 -16.42
N GLU A 70 10.30 -14.12 -17.19
CA GLU A 70 11.73 -14.42 -17.18
C GLU A 70 12.56 -13.15 -17.47
N GLY A 71 13.50 -12.83 -16.58
CA GLY A 71 14.41 -11.68 -16.71
C GLY A 71 13.99 -10.40 -15.97
N GLU A 72 12.81 -10.35 -15.34
CA GLU A 72 12.41 -9.22 -14.50
C GLU A 72 13.04 -9.29 -13.10
N GLU A 73 13.61 -8.17 -12.63
CA GLU A 73 14.10 -8.06 -11.26
C GLU A 73 12.93 -8.14 -10.26
N GLN A 74 13.02 -9.09 -9.32
CA GLN A 74 12.15 -9.12 -8.15
C GLN A 74 12.59 -8.04 -7.16
N ARG A 75 11.66 -7.19 -6.74
CA ARG A 75 11.90 -6.16 -5.72
C ARG A 75 10.92 -6.30 -4.57
N LYS A 76 11.36 -5.94 -3.36
CA LYS A 76 10.51 -5.93 -2.18
C LYS A 76 9.92 -4.53 -1.97
N CYS A 77 8.68 -4.47 -1.50
CA CYS A 77 8.03 -3.25 -1.05
C CYS A 77 7.32 -3.56 0.27
N ILE A 78 7.51 -2.73 1.30
CA ILE A 78 6.78 -2.87 2.56
C ILE A 78 5.48 -2.09 2.46
N CYS A 79 4.36 -2.81 2.41
CA CYS A 79 3.02 -2.23 2.42
C CYS A 79 2.51 -2.13 3.86
N ILE A 80 2.08 -0.93 4.24
CA ILE A 80 1.66 -0.60 5.60
C ILE A 80 0.25 0.01 5.55
N ASN A 81 -0.69 -0.60 6.26
CA ASN A 81 -1.93 0.09 6.66
C ASN A 81 -1.83 0.40 8.16
N PRO A 82 -1.63 1.66 8.55
CA PRO A 82 -1.56 2.02 9.97
C PRO A 82 -2.94 1.97 10.66
N GLY A 83 -4.03 1.85 9.92
CA GLY A 83 -5.38 2.06 10.43
C GLY A 83 -5.70 3.55 10.61
N ARG A 84 -6.65 3.86 11.48
CA ARG A 84 -7.01 5.22 11.87
C ARG A 84 -6.42 5.52 13.24
N LEU A 85 -5.99 6.76 13.46
CA LEU A 85 -5.48 7.24 14.75
C LEU A 85 -6.57 7.24 15.85
N ALA A 86 -7.83 7.38 15.46
CA ALA A 86 -9.00 7.28 16.32
C ALA A 86 -10.14 6.57 15.57
N LYS A 87 -10.99 5.83 16.29
CA LYS A 87 -12.19 5.18 15.73
C LYS A 87 -13.37 5.42 16.66
N GLY A 88 -14.33 6.22 16.20
CA GLY A 88 -15.44 6.68 17.05
C GLY A 88 -14.92 7.54 18.21
N GLU A 89 -15.33 7.20 19.43
CA GLU A 89 -14.87 7.87 20.66
C GLU A 89 -13.57 7.26 21.23
N GLY A 90 -13.03 6.20 20.62
CA GLY A 90 -11.86 5.47 21.11
C GLY A 90 -10.55 5.79 20.39
N GLY A 91 -9.44 5.47 21.07
CA GLY A 91 -8.09 5.46 20.50
C GLY A 91 -7.97 4.47 19.33
N GLY A 92 -7.07 4.77 18.41
CA GLY A 92 -6.81 3.96 17.23
C GLY A 92 -5.40 3.39 17.24
N THR A 93 -4.78 3.33 16.07
CA THR A 93 -3.43 2.78 15.89
C THR A 93 -2.53 3.68 15.08
N PHE A 94 -1.23 3.54 15.30
CA PHE A 94 -0.17 4.12 14.47
C PHE A 94 0.94 3.09 14.24
N VAL A 95 1.85 3.42 13.32
CA VAL A 95 3.01 2.58 12.99
C VAL A 95 4.28 3.37 13.25
N GLU A 96 5.23 2.73 13.93
CA GLU A 96 6.59 3.19 14.04
C GLU A 96 7.44 2.42 13.01
N LEU A 97 8.22 3.14 12.21
CA LEU A 97 9.06 2.59 11.14
C LEU A 97 10.48 3.15 11.28
N ASP A 98 11.45 2.25 11.38
CA ASP A 98 12.87 2.55 11.25
C ASP A 98 13.36 2.11 9.86
N TYR A 99 13.88 3.06 9.07
CA TYR A 99 14.28 2.86 7.68
C TYR A 99 15.80 2.86 7.52
N GLY A 100 16.38 1.66 7.34
CA GLY A 100 17.81 1.47 7.09
C GLY A 100 18.24 1.55 5.62
N GLY A 101 17.49 2.24 4.76
CA GLY A 101 17.87 2.50 3.35
C GLY A 101 17.48 1.42 2.34
N SER A 102 16.79 0.35 2.76
CA SER A 102 16.24 -0.68 1.86
C SER A 102 15.18 -1.50 2.60
N PRO A 103 14.24 -2.18 1.90
CA PRO A 103 13.22 -3.03 2.51
C PRO A 103 13.77 -4.14 3.42
N ASP A 104 14.95 -4.67 3.12
CA ASP A 104 15.61 -5.71 3.92
C ASP A 104 16.23 -5.18 5.21
N ARG A 105 16.35 -3.86 5.34
CA ARG A 105 16.95 -3.16 6.49
C ARG A 105 15.94 -2.27 7.21
N MET A 106 14.67 -2.65 7.22
CA MET A 106 13.62 -1.92 7.94
C MET A 106 13.13 -2.69 9.16
N ASN A 107 12.70 -1.94 10.17
CA ASN A 107 11.88 -2.45 11.27
C ASN A 107 10.59 -1.66 11.33
N ALA A 108 9.45 -2.33 11.51
CA ALA A 108 8.17 -1.66 11.67
C ALA A 108 7.33 -2.36 12.75
N SER A 109 6.69 -1.55 13.59
CA SER A 109 5.83 -2.04 14.68
C SER A 109 4.51 -1.24 14.74
N ILE A 110 3.45 -1.90 15.19
CA ILE A 110 2.12 -1.30 15.29
C ILE A 110 1.83 -1.02 16.76
N TRP A 111 1.39 0.19 17.04
CA TRP A 111 1.07 0.67 18.38
C TRP A 111 -0.41 1.07 18.46
N SER A 112 -1.06 0.74 19.57
CA SER A 112 -2.42 1.19 19.89
C SER A 112 -2.36 2.33 20.90
N ILE A 113 -3.29 3.27 20.77
CA ILE A 113 -3.49 4.41 21.67
C ILE A 113 -4.55 4.06 22.71
#